data_AF-B9SJR5-F1
#
_entry.id   AF-B9SJR5-F1
#
_cell.length_a   1.000
_cell.length_b   1.000
_cell.length_c   1.000
_cell.angle_alpha   90.00
_cell.angle_beta   90.00
_cell.angle_gamma   90.00
#
_symmetry.space_group_name_H-M   'P 1'
#
loop_
_entity.id
_entity.type
_entity.pdbx_description
1 polymer ?
#
loop_
_entity_poly.entity_id
_entity_poly.type
_entity_poly.pdbx_seq_one_letter_code
_entity_poly.pdbx_strand_id
1 'polypeptide(L)'
;MYDLNFREENKALTERENGVVEDAAVLESLKNELEVINKDKNGKFDYICIVETAGAVASPGPSSTLQCDLYRPFRFPGVLVGDGRLGGISRTISAYESLKLRGYDFVAVVFEDHGLVNEVPLLSYLRNR
;
A
#
# COMPACT_ATOMS: atom_id res chain seq x y z
N MET A 1 11.04 10.11 13.47
CA MET A 1 11.03 11.51 12.99
C MET A 1 11.15 11.40 11.48
N TYR A 2 10.09 11.72 10.72
CA TYR A 2 10.19 11.77 9.27
C TYR A 2 11.13 12.92 8.91
N ASP A 3 12.13 12.64 8.08
CA ASP A 3 13.07 13.64 7.61
C ASP A 3 12.31 14.64 6.73
N LEU A 4 12.31 15.93 7.12
CA LEU A 4 11.70 17.01 6.33
C LEU A 4 12.33 17.09 4.93
N ASN A 5 13.55 16.59 4.76
CA ASN A 5 14.24 16.53 3.48
C ASN A 5 13.55 15.63 2.46
N PHE A 6 12.84 14.58 2.89
CA PHE A 6 12.31 13.59 1.95
C PHE A 6 11.10 14.10 1.13
N ARG A 7 10.30 15.02 1.70
CA ARG A 7 9.20 15.66 0.96
C ARG A 7 9.74 16.68 -0.04
N GLU A 8 10.76 17.44 0.34
CA GLU A 8 11.44 18.38 -0.56
C GLU A 8 12.18 17.62 -1.69
N GLU A 9 12.81 16.48 -1.39
CA GLU A 9 13.47 15.63 -2.39
C GLU A 9 12.47 15.00 -3.38
N ASN A 10 11.33 14.46 -2.89
CA ASN A 10 10.28 13.96 -3.78
C ASN A 10 9.73 15.06 -4.67
N LYS A 11 9.43 16.22 -4.09
CA LYS A 11 8.97 17.37 -4.85
C LYS A 11 9.99 17.78 -5.91
N ALA A 12 11.27 17.83 -5.57
CA ALA A 12 12.35 18.14 -6.50
C ALA A 12 12.50 17.09 -7.62
N LEU A 13 12.28 15.80 -7.33
CA LEU A 13 12.27 14.73 -8.34
C LEU A 13 11.08 14.91 -9.30
N THR A 14 9.88 15.10 -8.78
CA THR A 14 8.66 15.23 -9.58
C THR A 14 8.65 16.54 -10.40
N GLU A 15 9.17 17.64 -9.86
CA GLU A 15 9.37 18.91 -10.57
C GLU A 15 10.42 18.79 -11.68
N ARG A 16 11.52 18.06 -11.45
CA ARG A 16 12.55 17.83 -12.48
C ARG A 16 12.03 17.04 -13.67
N GLU A 17 11.04 16.19 -13.47
CA GLU A 17 10.46 15.36 -14.52
C GLU A 17 9.20 15.97 -15.18
N ASN A 18 8.79 17.20 -14.81
CA ASN A 18 7.50 17.79 -15.18
C ASN A 18 6.30 16.83 -14.91
N GLY A 19 6.43 15.98 -13.90
CA GLY A 19 5.58 14.81 -13.68
C GLY A 19 4.61 14.94 -12.51
N VAL A 20 4.26 16.16 -12.08
CA VAL A 20 3.34 16.33 -10.95
C VAL A 20 1.94 15.88 -11.39
N VAL A 21 1.48 14.79 -10.78
CA VAL A 21 0.14 14.24 -10.98
C VAL A 21 -0.63 14.41 -9.67
N GLU A 22 -1.75 15.12 -9.74
CA GLU A 22 -2.65 15.31 -8.59
C GLU A 22 -3.29 13.98 -8.17
N ASP A 23 -3.58 13.84 -6.87
CA ASP A 23 -4.21 12.64 -6.30
C ASP A 23 -5.49 12.27 -7.07
N ALA A 24 -6.31 13.27 -7.38
CA ALA A 24 -7.56 13.09 -8.12
C ALA A 24 -7.34 12.43 -9.49
N ALA A 25 -6.28 12.79 -10.21
CA ALA A 25 -5.96 12.22 -11.51
C ALA A 25 -5.51 10.75 -11.40
N VAL A 26 -4.73 10.42 -10.37
CA VAL A 26 -4.34 9.02 -10.08
C VAL A 26 -5.58 8.18 -9.76
N LEU A 27 -6.45 8.68 -8.88
CA LEU A 27 -7.67 7.99 -8.46
C LEU A 27 -8.66 7.85 -9.61
N GLU A 28 -8.83 8.87 -10.45
CA GLU A 28 -9.71 8.81 -11.62
C GLU A 28 -9.19 7.81 -12.66
N SER A 29 -7.88 7.80 -12.91
CA SER A 29 -7.25 6.83 -13.82
C SER A 29 -7.49 5.40 -13.35
N LEU A 30 -7.19 5.09 -12.07
CA LEU A 30 -7.42 3.77 -11.50
C LEU A 30 -8.90 3.38 -11.54
N LYS A 31 -9.81 4.30 -11.23
CA LYS A 31 -11.24 4.06 -11.31
C LYS A 31 -11.67 3.69 -12.73
N ASN A 32 -11.18 4.41 -13.74
CA ASN A 32 -11.52 4.14 -15.14
C ASN A 32 -11.05 2.75 -15.58
N GLU A 33 -9.83 2.34 -15.21
CA GLU A 33 -9.32 1.00 -15.50
C GLU A 33 -10.18 -0.09 -14.84
N LEU A 34 -10.57 0.10 -13.58
CA LEU A 34 -11.45 -0.84 -12.88
C LEU A 34 -12.85 -0.93 -13.51
N GLU A 35 -13.39 0.18 -14.00
CA GLU A 35 -14.66 0.18 -14.73
C GLU A 35 -14.59 -0.56 -16.07
N VAL A 36 -13.47 -0.47 -16.78
CA VAL A 36 -13.24 -1.23 -18.03
C VAL A 36 -13.27 -2.73 -17.76
N ILE A 37 -12.54 -3.19 -16.74
CA ILE A 37 -12.52 -4.60 -16.32
C ILE A 37 -13.94 -5.08 -15.96
N ASN A 38 -14.73 -4.23 -15.32
CA ASN A 38 -16.06 -4.58 -14.83
C ASN A 38 -17.17 -4.56 -15.91
N LYS A 39 -16.89 -4.11 -17.14
CA LYS A 39 -17.87 -4.03 -18.24
C LYS A 39 -17.96 -5.31 -19.08
N ASP A 40 -16.98 -6.21 -18.99
CA ASP A 40 -16.98 -7.50 -19.71
C ASP A 40 -17.82 -8.58 -18.97
N LYS A 41 -19.11 -8.28 -18.80
CA LYS A 41 -20.03 -9.07 -17.97
C LYS A 41 -20.90 -9.99 -18.81
N ASN A 42 -20.33 -11.10 -19.29
CA ASN A 42 -21.11 -12.30 -19.63
C ASN A 42 -21.51 -13.13 -18.39
N GLY A 43 -21.67 -12.50 -17.22
CA GLY A 43 -22.24 -13.13 -16.02
C GLY A 43 -21.31 -14.08 -15.26
N LYS A 44 -20.04 -14.20 -15.63
CA LYS A 44 -19.02 -14.93 -14.85
C LYS A 44 -18.05 -13.96 -14.19
N PHE A 45 -17.92 -14.05 -12.88
CA PHE A 45 -16.90 -13.34 -12.11
C PHE A 45 -15.58 -14.12 -12.19
N ASP A 46 -14.84 -13.98 -13.31
CA ASP A 46 -13.60 -14.74 -13.55
C ASP A 46 -12.32 -13.90 -13.40
N TYR A 47 -12.39 -12.69 -12.82
CA TYR A 47 -11.23 -11.77 -12.76
C TYR A 47 -10.81 -11.44 -11.33
N ILE A 48 -9.50 -11.47 -11.10
CA ILE A 48 -8.83 -10.88 -9.94
C ILE A 48 -8.02 -9.69 -10.47
N CYS A 49 -8.25 -8.51 -9.89
CA CYS A 49 -7.43 -7.33 -10.14
C CYS A 49 -6.54 -7.09 -8.92
N ILE A 50 -5.24 -6.91 -9.15
CA ILE A 50 -4.26 -6.59 -8.11
C ILE A 50 -3.74 -5.18 -8.39
N VAL A 51 -3.85 -4.31 -7.40
CA VAL A 51 -3.27 -2.97 -7.43
C VAL A 51 -2.05 -2.97 -6.52
N GLU A 52 -0.87 -2.86 -7.11
CA GLU A 52 0.40 -2.77 -6.38
C GLU A 52 0.73 -1.30 -6.08
N THR A 53 1.11 -1.02 -4.84
CA THR A 53 1.61 0.30 -4.41
C THR A 53 3.10 0.47 -4.71
N ALA A 54 3.62 1.70 -4.74
CA ALA A 54 5.03 1.95 -5.03
C ALA A 54 5.85 2.19 -3.73
N GLY A 55 6.66 1.22 -3.32
CA GLY A 55 7.50 1.35 -2.12
C GLY A 55 6.74 1.01 -0.83
N ALA A 56 7.07 1.70 0.27
CA ALA A 56 6.50 1.41 1.58
C ALA A 56 5.12 2.06 1.77
N VAL A 57 4.41 1.63 2.82
CA VAL A 57 3.00 2.02 3.06
C VAL A 57 2.78 3.53 3.17
N ALA A 58 3.76 4.26 3.68
CA ALA A 58 3.73 5.71 3.84
C ALA A 58 4.73 6.41 2.89
N SER A 59 5.11 5.76 1.79
CA SER A 59 5.87 6.45 0.74
C SER A 59 5.01 7.59 0.16
N PRO A 60 5.58 8.78 -0.09
CA PRO A 60 4.94 9.84 -0.83
C PRO A 60 4.58 9.38 -2.25
N GLY A 61 3.37 9.72 -2.70
CA GLY A 61 2.98 9.64 -4.10
C GLY A 61 3.45 10.86 -4.90
N PRO A 62 3.07 10.97 -6.19
CA PRO A 62 3.50 12.06 -7.07
C PRO A 62 3.12 13.47 -6.56
N SER A 63 2.03 13.58 -5.81
CA SER A 63 1.55 14.81 -5.16
C SER A 63 2.20 15.10 -3.80
N SER A 64 3.09 14.23 -3.33
CA SER A 64 3.61 14.18 -1.95
C SER A 64 2.59 13.83 -0.85
N THR A 65 1.36 13.45 -1.19
CA THR A 65 0.44 12.74 -0.29
C THR A 65 1.00 11.35 0.03
N LEU A 66 0.88 10.87 1.27
CA LEU A 66 1.32 9.51 1.61
C LEU A 66 0.43 8.49 0.89
N GLN A 67 0.99 7.40 0.37
CA GLN A 67 0.22 6.42 -0.39
C GLN A 67 -0.91 5.76 0.41
N CYS A 68 -0.71 5.55 1.71
CA CYS A 68 -1.76 5.09 2.62
C CYS A 68 -2.89 6.12 2.83
N ASP A 69 -2.72 7.38 2.44
CA ASP A 69 -3.79 8.38 2.43
C ASP A 69 -4.40 8.50 1.02
N LEU A 70 -3.55 8.48 -0.03
CA LEU A 70 -3.95 8.55 -1.44
C LEU A 70 -5.01 7.50 -1.80
N TYR A 71 -4.73 6.22 -1.57
CA TYR A 71 -5.62 5.13 -2.01
C TYR A 71 -6.82 4.89 -1.09
N ARG A 72 -6.94 5.65 0.00
CA ARG A 72 -7.94 5.40 1.03
C ARG A 72 -9.40 5.48 0.52
N PRO A 73 -9.78 6.33 -0.45
CA PRO A 73 -11.15 6.40 -0.95
C PRO A 73 -11.69 5.06 -1.50
N PHE A 74 -10.81 4.19 -2.02
CA PHE A 74 -11.22 2.93 -2.63
C PHE A 74 -11.59 1.81 -1.66
N ARG A 75 -11.05 1.82 -0.43
CA ARG A 75 -11.33 0.81 0.60
C ARG A 75 -11.12 -0.64 0.13
N PHE A 76 -10.16 -0.88 -0.76
CA PHE A 76 -9.86 -2.24 -1.22
C PHE A 76 -9.41 -3.12 -0.06
N PRO A 77 -9.75 -4.43 -0.06
CA PRO A 77 -9.08 -5.39 0.80
C PRO A 77 -7.60 -5.46 0.40
N GLY A 78 -6.71 -5.46 1.38
CA GLY A 78 -5.27 -5.45 1.18
C GLY A 78 -4.60 -6.78 1.54
N VAL A 79 -3.48 -7.05 0.90
CA VAL A 79 -2.46 -8.00 1.37
C VAL A 79 -1.24 -7.18 1.75
N LEU A 80 -0.75 -7.32 2.98
CA LEU A 80 0.46 -6.64 3.41
C LEU A 80 1.67 -7.54 3.17
N VAL A 81 2.63 -7.05 2.38
CA VAL A 81 3.94 -7.67 2.24
C VAL A 81 4.85 -7.17 3.36
N GLY A 82 5.13 -8.02 4.34
CA GLY A 82 6.02 -7.77 5.47
C GLY A 82 7.50 -8.02 5.15
N ASP A 83 8.33 -7.98 6.19
CA ASP A 83 9.76 -8.21 6.11
C ASP A 83 10.15 -9.44 6.96
N GLY A 84 10.69 -10.48 6.31
CA GLY A 84 11.10 -11.71 6.99
C GLY A 84 12.50 -11.67 7.59
N ARG A 85 13.27 -10.61 7.36
CA ARG A 85 14.65 -10.48 7.85
C ARG A 85 14.67 -10.09 9.34
N LEU A 86 15.87 -10.03 9.91
CA LEU A 86 16.06 -9.54 11.29
C LEU A 86 15.54 -8.10 11.43
N GLY A 87 14.75 -7.86 12.47
CA GLY A 87 14.02 -6.60 12.69
C GLY A 87 12.73 -6.47 11.88
N GLY A 88 12.42 -7.43 11.01
CA GLY A 88 11.28 -7.39 10.11
C GLY A 88 9.91 -7.51 10.80
N ILE A 89 9.84 -8.18 11.95
CA ILE A 89 8.61 -8.24 12.78
C ILE A 89 8.13 -6.82 13.14
N SER A 90 9.01 -5.97 13.67
CA SER A 90 8.67 -4.60 14.08
C SER A 90 8.32 -3.71 12.90
N ARG A 91 9.01 -3.86 11.75
CA ARG A 91 8.68 -3.14 10.52
C ARG A 91 7.30 -3.53 10.01
N THR A 92 7.00 -4.82 9.98
CA THR A 92 5.72 -5.36 9.53
C THR A 92 4.58 -4.89 10.43
N ILE A 93 4.73 -4.96 11.75
CA ILE A 93 3.73 -4.45 12.71
C ILE A 93 3.54 -2.94 12.55
N SER A 94 4.62 -2.17 12.46
CA SER A 94 4.54 -0.72 12.29
C SER A 94 3.80 -0.32 11.00
N ALA A 95 4.05 -1.04 9.91
CA ALA A 95 3.36 -0.86 8.64
C ALA A 95 1.87 -1.22 8.76
N TYR A 96 1.58 -2.39 9.34
CA TYR A 96 0.22 -2.89 9.57
C TYR A 96 -0.62 -1.91 10.40
N GLU A 97 -0.11 -1.47 11.56
CA GLU A 97 -0.81 -0.54 12.45
C GLU A 97 -0.99 0.84 11.77
N SER A 98 -0.01 1.32 11.01
CA SER A 98 -0.13 2.58 10.24
C SER A 98 -1.28 2.56 9.23
N LEU A 99 -1.51 1.41 8.61
CA LEU A 99 -2.60 1.18 7.67
C LEU A 99 -3.93 0.92 8.40
N LYS A 100 -3.92 0.15 9.50
CA LYS A 100 -5.11 -0.09 10.32
C LYS A 100 -5.69 1.19 10.92
N LEU A 101 -4.85 2.10 11.41
CA LEU A 101 -5.27 3.41 11.90
C LEU A 101 -5.96 4.26 10.82
N ARG A 102 -5.63 4.03 9.55
CA ARG A 102 -6.29 4.68 8.40
C ARG A 102 -7.54 3.94 7.95
N GLY A 103 -7.88 2.81 8.56
CA GLY A 103 -9.09 2.04 8.26
C GLY A 103 -8.98 1.15 7.03
N TYR A 104 -7.78 0.63 6.74
CA TYR A 104 -7.59 -0.46 5.78
C TYR A 104 -7.93 -1.81 6.41
N ASP A 105 -8.43 -2.73 5.57
CA ASP A 105 -8.69 -4.11 5.96
C ASP A 105 -7.73 -5.05 5.23
N PHE A 106 -7.08 -5.93 5.99
CA PHE A 106 -6.09 -6.87 5.45
C PHE A 106 -6.62 -8.29 5.56
N VAL A 107 -6.52 -9.03 4.46
CA VAL A 107 -6.91 -10.45 4.41
C VAL A 107 -5.74 -11.39 4.68
N ALA A 108 -4.51 -10.90 4.48
CA ALA A 108 -3.29 -11.65 4.72
C ALA A 108 -2.09 -10.73 4.99
N VAL A 109 -1.11 -11.29 5.70
CA VAL A 109 0.26 -10.75 5.78
C VAL A 109 1.18 -11.84 5.22
N VAL A 110 2.01 -11.48 4.25
CA VAL A 110 2.94 -12.40 3.57
C VAL A 110 4.35 -11.82 3.64
N PHE A 111 5.39 -12.65 3.69
CA PHE A 111 6.79 -12.22 3.65
C PHE A 111 7.69 -13.38 3.21
N GLU A 112 8.89 -13.06 2.73
CA GLU A 112 9.91 -14.05 2.39
C GLU A 112 10.46 -14.72 3.66
N ASP A 113 10.55 -16.05 3.68
CA ASP A 113 11.13 -16.76 4.82
C ASP A 113 12.66 -16.68 4.81
N HIS A 114 13.23 -16.20 5.92
CA HIS A 114 14.67 -16.14 6.17
C HIS A 114 15.12 -17.08 7.32
N GLY A 115 14.30 -18.05 7.71
CA GLY A 115 14.61 -19.02 8.77
C GLY A 115 14.58 -18.43 10.18
N LEU A 116 14.01 -17.23 10.35
CA LEU A 116 13.89 -16.53 11.63
C LEU A 116 12.55 -16.77 12.34
N VAL A 117 11.65 -17.53 11.70
CA VAL A 117 10.37 -17.93 12.28
C VAL A 117 9.51 -16.70 12.66
N ASN A 118 9.57 -15.65 11.83
CA ASN A 118 8.87 -14.39 12.07
C ASN A 118 7.34 -14.56 12.11
N GLU A 119 6.81 -15.62 11.51
CA GLU A 119 5.38 -15.95 11.46
C GLU A 119 4.80 -16.20 12.84
N VAL A 120 5.55 -16.78 13.78
CA VAL A 120 5.05 -17.10 15.13
C VAL A 120 4.65 -15.83 15.91
N PRO A 121 5.56 -14.85 16.11
CA PRO A 121 5.18 -13.60 16.78
C PRO A 121 4.19 -12.76 15.97
N LEU A 122 4.27 -12.74 14.64
CA LEU A 122 3.32 -12.01 13.80
C LEU A 122 1.90 -12.59 13.90
N LEU A 123 1.74 -13.92 13.83
CA LEU A 123 0.44 -14.58 14.02
C LEU A 123 -0.12 -14.32 15.42
N SER A 124 0.72 -14.39 16.45
CA SER A 124 0.30 -14.08 17.82
C SER A 124 -0.17 -12.63 17.97
N TYR A 125 0.48 -11.68 17.27
CA TYR A 125 0.08 -10.28 17.29
C TYR A 125 -1.26 -10.06 16.59
N LEU A 126 -1.39 -10.58 15.36
CA LEU A 126 -2.54 -10.33 14.49
C LEU A 126 -3.83 -10.97 14.98
N ARG A 127 -3.77 -12.08 15.73
CA ARG A 127 -4.95 -12.73 16.32
C ARG A 127 -5.61 -11.93 17.43
N ASN A 128 -4.90 -10.97 18.03
CA ASN A 128 -5.37 -10.18 19.17
C ASN A 128 -5.89 -8.79 18.75
N ARG A 129 -6.21 -8.60 17.47
CA ARG A 129 -6.58 -7.31 16.86
C ARG A 129 -7.88 -7.41 16.06
#